data_AF-A0A7C6B1H8-F1
#
_entry.id   AF-A0A7C6B1H8-F1
#
_cell.length_a   1.000
_cell.length_b   1.000
_cell.length_c   1.000
_cell.angle_alpha   90.00
_cell.angle_beta   90.00
_cell.angle_gamma   90.00
#
_symmetry.space_group_name_H-M   'P 1'
#
loop_
_entity.id
_entity.type
_entity.pdbx_description
1 polymer ?
#
loop_
_entity_poly.entity_id
_entity_poly.type
_entity_poly.pdbx_seq_one_letter_code
_entity_poly.pdbx_strand_id
1 'polypeptide(L)'
;QDAFVYQEAERIRKVYGNHPSFLLLVASNEPGGAAQKRDAFLTQWIETQRAADSRRCYSAGSGWPQIPANQFHIQPRTRLQNWGPLQLNKLPQTWDDYREYIQQLGVPTLSHEIGQWCAYPNVVSEPEKYQGFLRGSNVEVFRDILKKKGMWDQAEDFIRASGRFQVALYKQEIETALRTPGMAGFQLLDLHDFPGQGTAPVGVLDAFWESKGYCTPEEYSRFCNSTVLLARLKKRILTSDETLEFRIDVAHYGPRDLKGATIEWQLRQESETLAQGTLPPRDYVTGQLTEGDVLTVPFSTLSRMKTPAVLSLVARLKGTSWENDWTIWVYPSPASINSEENVTVVRSPEEAWNLAQKGQSVLLVPDSKFIAGDTLGTFQPIFWNRITFPSQKVHMLGILCDPAHPALKSFPTAFHTDWQWQELLDACKPMILDRLPKEIRPIVQAIDDWCEARKLGLVWEAQVGTGRVLVCSIDVVNDLSSRVVARQLRASLVDYVRVSPAQPLITLSRKDWDTLWRQPRLMEKLGAKVYADSFEPDFEPSLAIDDDPKTMWHSAWTPEPAKLPHEIVIDLQQAVVISGLRVLPRQDGNPNGQVAEFEVYVSQDGKSWGEAIARGTWDAR
;
A
#
# COMPACT_ATOMS: atom_id res chain seq x y z
N GLN A 1 -20.09 -18.61 -33.85
CA GLN A 1 -19.18 -17.65 -33.18
C GLN A 1 -17.79 -18.28 -33.04
N ASP A 2 -17.70 -19.56 -32.67
CA ASP A 2 -16.43 -20.30 -32.57
C ASP A 2 -15.57 -20.27 -33.84
N ALA A 3 -16.15 -20.59 -35.01
CA ALA A 3 -15.42 -20.55 -36.29
C ALA A 3 -14.78 -19.20 -36.61
N PHE A 4 -15.34 -18.09 -36.10
CA PHE A 4 -14.77 -16.77 -36.28
C PHE A 4 -13.41 -16.65 -35.57
N VAL A 5 -13.28 -17.11 -34.33
CA VAL A 5 -12.04 -17.02 -33.54
C VAL A 5 -10.91 -17.82 -34.19
N TYR A 6 -11.21 -18.96 -34.80
CA TYR A 6 -10.22 -19.75 -35.55
C TYR A 6 -9.80 -19.05 -36.85
N GLN A 7 -10.76 -18.52 -37.61
CA GLN A 7 -10.48 -17.80 -38.86
C GLN A 7 -9.73 -16.48 -38.61
N GLU A 8 -10.01 -15.79 -37.50
CA GLU A 8 -9.30 -14.59 -37.07
C GLU A 8 -7.84 -14.91 -36.76
N ALA A 9 -7.57 -15.95 -35.96
CA ALA A 9 -6.21 -16.40 -35.67
C ALA A 9 -5.44 -16.77 -36.95
N GLU A 10 -6.10 -17.44 -37.90
CA GLU A 10 -5.51 -17.75 -39.21
C GLU A 10 -5.15 -16.47 -39.98
N ARG A 11 -6.03 -15.47 -40.00
CA ARG A 11 -5.78 -14.18 -40.67
C ARG A 11 -4.64 -13.43 -39.99
N ILE A 12 -4.61 -13.33 -38.66
CA ILE A 12 -3.52 -12.72 -37.90
C ILE A 12 -2.19 -13.36 -38.29
N ARG A 13 -2.14 -14.69 -38.34
CA ARG A 13 -0.93 -15.43 -38.69
C ARG A 13 -0.51 -15.23 -40.15
N LYS A 14 -1.46 -15.22 -41.09
CA LYS A 14 -1.16 -14.94 -42.51
C LYS A 14 -0.58 -13.54 -42.71
N VAL A 15 -1.11 -12.56 -41.98
CA VAL A 15 -0.70 -11.14 -42.12
C VAL A 15 0.60 -10.86 -41.37
N TYR A 16 0.71 -11.27 -40.11
CA TYR A 16 1.80 -10.88 -39.21
C TYR A 16 2.78 -12.00 -38.88
N GLY A 17 2.46 -13.26 -39.20
CA GLY A 17 3.21 -14.44 -38.76
C GLY A 17 4.61 -14.57 -39.36
N ASN A 18 5.02 -13.73 -40.32
CA ASN A 18 6.41 -13.65 -40.81
C ASN A 18 7.20 -12.49 -40.21
N HIS A 19 6.56 -11.61 -39.44
CA HIS A 19 7.25 -10.53 -38.75
C HIS A 19 8.10 -11.09 -37.60
N PRO A 20 9.38 -10.69 -37.44
CA PRO A 20 10.27 -11.25 -36.42
C PRO A 20 9.81 -10.95 -34.97
N SER A 21 9.05 -9.88 -34.75
CA SER A 21 8.51 -9.55 -33.41
C SER A 21 7.28 -10.38 -33.00
N PHE A 22 6.62 -11.07 -33.93
CA PHE A 22 5.42 -11.85 -33.61
C PHE A 22 5.84 -13.18 -32.96
N LEU A 23 6.01 -13.24 -31.64
CA LEU A 23 6.54 -14.42 -30.95
C LEU A 23 5.45 -15.24 -30.25
N LEU A 24 4.49 -14.55 -29.63
CA LEU A 24 3.48 -15.12 -28.75
C LEU A 24 2.09 -14.78 -29.26
N LEU A 25 1.14 -15.71 -29.18
CA LEU A 25 -0.28 -15.45 -29.41
C LEU A 25 -1.13 -16.11 -28.33
N VAL A 26 -2.05 -15.35 -27.74
CA VAL A 26 -3.08 -15.87 -26.84
C VAL A 26 -4.45 -15.77 -27.49
N ALA A 27 -5.39 -16.62 -27.09
CA ALA A 27 -6.73 -16.60 -27.67
C ALA A 27 -7.58 -15.41 -27.20
N SER A 28 -7.40 -14.95 -25.95
CA SER A 28 -8.17 -13.85 -25.34
C SER A 28 -7.45 -13.24 -24.13
N ASN A 29 -7.88 -12.04 -23.74
CA ASN A 29 -7.68 -11.55 -22.38
C ASN A 29 -8.71 -12.17 -21.44
N GLU A 30 -8.28 -12.71 -20.30
CA GLU A 30 -9.11 -13.06 -19.15
C GLU A 30 -10.42 -13.82 -19.51
N PRO A 31 -10.35 -14.91 -20.31
CA PRO A 31 -11.53 -15.59 -20.86
C PRO A 31 -12.50 -16.08 -19.78
N GLY A 32 -13.75 -15.62 -19.87
CA GLY A 32 -14.85 -16.04 -18.99
C GLY A 32 -15.50 -17.37 -19.39
N GLY A 33 -16.56 -17.74 -18.66
CA GLY A 33 -17.36 -18.94 -18.91
C GLY A 33 -17.03 -20.14 -18.03
N ALA A 34 -17.83 -21.21 -18.14
CA ALA A 34 -17.66 -22.42 -17.34
C ALA A 34 -16.33 -23.12 -17.67
N ALA A 35 -15.50 -23.34 -16.65
CA ALA A 35 -14.11 -23.81 -16.78
C ALA A 35 -13.98 -25.02 -17.72
N GLN A 36 -14.79 -26.06 -17.54
CA GLN A 36 -14.72 -27.26 -18.38
C GLN A 36 -14.91 -26.97 -19.88
N LYS A 37 -15.89 -26.13 -20.24
CA LYS A 37 -16.18 -25.80 -21.65
C LYS A 37 -15.13 -24.86 -22.22
N ARG A 38 -14.76 -23.84 -21.45
CA ARG A 38 -13.74 -22.86 -21.81
C ARG A 38 -12.39 -23.55 -22.06
N ASP A 39 -11.95 -24.39 -21.12
CA ASP A 39 -10.63 -25.01 -21.16
C ASP A 39 -10.53 -26.05 -22.29
N ALA A 40 -11.61 -26.80 -22.55
CA ALA A 40 -11.69 -27.72 -23.69
C ALA A 40 -11.60 -26.97 -25.03
N PHE A 41 -12.36 -25.88 -25.18
CA PHE A 41 -12.33 -25.05 -26.38
C PHE A 41 -10.94 -24.44 -26.62
N LEU A 42 -10.34 -23.86 -25.58
CA LEU A 42 -9.02 -23.21 -25.67
C LEU A 42 -7.91 -24.23 -25.93
N THR A 43 -8.00 -25.43 -25.34
CA THR A 43 -7.09 -26.56 -25.67
C THR A 43 -7.13 -26.87 -27.16
N GLN A 44 -8.32 -27.08 -27.71
CA GLN A 44 -8.48 -27.39 -29.14
C GLN A 44 -7.99 -26.24 -30.04
N TRP A 45 -8.23 -24.98 -29.62
CA TRP A 45 -7.76 -23.82 -30.34
C TRP A 45 -6.23 -23.78 -30.40
N ILE A 46 -5.55 -23.97 -29.26
CA ILE A 46 -4.08 -24.00 -29.18
C ILE A 46 -3.51 -25.10 -30.08
N GLU A 47 -4.03 -26.31 -29.97
CA GLU A 47 -3.57 -27.46 -30.76
C GLU A 47 -3.72 -27.20 -32.27
N THR A 48 -4.85 -26.60 -32.67
CA THR A 48 -5.11 -26.24 -34.07
C THR A 48 -4.13 -25.18 -34.57
N GLN A 49 -3.90 -24.10 -33.81
CA GLN A 49 -2.98 -23.04 -34.23
C GLN A 49 -1.53 -23.54 -34.28
N ARG A 50 -1.11 -24.33 -33.29
CA ARG A 50 0.22 -24.93 -33.22
C ARG A 50 0.47 -25.89 -34.38
N ALA A 51 -0.53 -26.69 -34.77
CA ALA A 51 -0.42 -27.57 -35.93
C ALA A 51 -0.27 -26.78 -37.25
N ALA A 52 -0.86 -25.59 -37.33
CA ALA A 52 -0.79 -24.73 -38.51
C ALA A 52 0.52 -23.93 -38.64
N ASP A 53 1.19 -23.62 -37.51
CA ASP A 53 2.49 -22.93 -37.48
C ASP A 53 3.22 -23.14 -36.16
N SER A 54 4.23 -23.98 -36.18
CA SER A 54 5.03 -24.30 -34.99
C SER A 54 6.14 -23.29 -34.68
N ARG A 55 6.29 -22.21 -35.46
CA ARG A 55 7.32 -21.19 -35.22
C ARG A 55 6.99 -20.26 -34.04
N ARG A 56 5.74 -20.24 -33.60
CA ARG A 56 5.19 -19.31 -32.60
C ARG A 56 4.74 -20.07 -31.36
N CYS A 57 4.68 -19.38 -30.23
CA CYS A 57 4.13 -19.95 -29.00
C CYS A 57 2.67 -19.54 -28.79
N TYR A 58 1.85 -20.48 -28.36
CA TYR A 58 0.41 -20.30 -28.15
C TYR A 58 0.03 -20.58 -26.69
N SER A 59 -0.95 -19.82 -26.19
CA SER A 59 -1.53 -20.03 -24.86
C SER A 59 -3.02 -19.67 -24.83
N ALA A 60 -3.74 -20.19 -23.85
CA ALA A 60 -5.19 -20.08 -23.73
C ALA A 60 -5.66 -18.64 -23.53
N GLY A 61 -4.94 -17.86 -22.74
CA GLY A 61 -5.30 -16.48 -22.47
C GLY A 61 -4.22 -15.75 -21.67
N SER A 62 -4.35 -14.43 -21.62
CA SER A 62 -3.68 -13.62 -20.61
C SER A 62 -4.53 -13.58 -19.34
N GLY A 63 -3.88 -13.71 -18.17
CA GLY A 63 -4.55 -13.85 -16.88
C GLY A 63 -4.86 -15.30 -16.52
N TRP A 64 -5.69 -15.97 -17.33
CA TRP A 64 -6.12 -17.37 -17.15
C TRP A 64 -6.65 -17.96 -18.47
N PRO A 65 -6.96 -19.26 -18.56
CA PRO A 65 -6.61 -20.33 -17.63
C PRO A 65 -5.21 -20.88 -17.86
N GLN A 66 -4.65 -21.46 -16.79
CA GLN A 66 -3.40 -22.21 -16.81
C GLN A 66 -3.75 -23.68 -17.11
N ILE A 67 -3.78 -24.04 -18.40
CA ILE A 67 -4.14 -25.39 -18.86
C ILE A 67 -2.92 -26.12 -19.45
N PRO A 68 -2.89 -27.47 -19.44
CA PRO A 68 -1.75 -28.24 -19.93
C PRO A 68 -1.34 -27.98 -21.38
N ALA A 69 -2.27 -27.52 -22.22
CA ALA A 69 -2.01 -27.21 -23.63
C ALA A 69 -1.16 -25.94 -23.83
N ASN A 70 -1.09 -25.06 -22.83
CA ASN A 70 -0.36 -23.80 -22.91
C ASN A 70 1.14 -24.04 -23.10
N GLN A 71 1.77 -23.31 -24.04
CA GLN A 71 3.24 -23.33 -24.20
C GLN A 71 3.96 -22.35 -23.28
N PHE A 72 3.22 -21.40 -22.71
CA PHE A 72 3.68 -20.41 -21.73
C PHE A 72 2.47 -19.90 -20.93
N HIS A 73 2.71 -19.28 -19.78
CA HIS A 73 1.65 -18.65 -18.99
C HIS A 73 1.81 -17.13 -18.97
N ILE A 74 0.68 -16.43 -19.01
CA ILE A 74 0.56 -15.03 -18.60
C ILE A 74 -0.44 -15.04 -17.46
N GLN A 75 -0.03 -14.71 -16.23
CA GLN A 75 -0.91 -14.85 -15.07
C GLN A 75 -0.74 -13.73 -14.03
N PRO A 76 -1.79 -13.43 -13.24
CA PRO A 76 -1.82 -12.25 -12.37
C PRO A 76 -1.21 -12.50 -10.99
N ARG A 77 -0.87 -13.75 -10.65
CA ARG A 77 -0.41 -14.08 -9.29
C ARG A 77 0.95 -13.49 -8.95
N THR A 78 1.86 -13.33 -9.91
CA THR A 78 3.19 -12.72 -9.71
C THR A 78 3.16 -11.19 -9.66
N ARG A 79 2.30 -10.62 -8.81
CA ARG A 79 2.23 -9.19 -8.51
C ARG A 79 2.42 -8.94 -7.02
N LEU A 80 2.53 -7.66 -6.61
CA LEU A 80 2.71 -7.28 -5.20
C LEU A 80 1.41 -6.82 -4.51
N GLN A 81 0.26 -6.84 -5.18
CA GLN A 81 -1.03 -6.62 -4.51
C GLN A 81 -1.32 -7.75 -3.49
N ASN A 82 -2.21 -7.49 -2.54
CA ASN A 82 -2.52 -8.36 -1.40
C ASN A 82 -3.02 -9.79 -1.72
N TRP A 83 -3.27 -10.11 -2.99
CA TRP A 83 -3.61 -11.47 -3.44
C TRP A 83 -2.45 -12.23 -4.08
N GLY A 84 -1.27 -11.60 -4.20
CA GLY A 84 -0.04 -12.22 -4.68
C GLY A 84 0.68 -13.05 -3.59
N PRO A 85 1.64 -13.90 -3.99
CA PRO A 85 2.48 -14.67 -3.07
C PRO A 85 3.50 -13.79 -2.35
N LEU A 86 3.81 -12.62 -2.90
CA LEU A 86 4.56 -11.54 -2.25
C LEU A 86 3.65 -10.33 -2.13
N GLN A 87 3.74 -9.61 -1.01
CA GLN A 87 2.82 -8.54 -0.66
C GLN A 87 3.58 -7.35 -0.07
N LEU A 88 3.03 -6.15 -0.26
CA LEU A 88 3.57 -4.90 0.25
C LEU A 88 3.44 -4.72 1.77
N ASN A 89 2.77 -5.63 2.49
CA ASN A 89 2.66 -5.60 3.96
C ASN A 89 3.87 -6.23 4.68
N LYS A 90 4.77 -6.89 3.94
CA LYS A 90 6.05 -7.36 4.51
C LYS A 90 6.98 -6.17 4.76
N LEU A 91 7.84 -6.31 5.79
CA LEU A 91 8.90 -5.33 6.07
C LEU A 91 9.71 -5.01 4.80
N PRO A 92 10.13 -3.75 4.59
CA PRO A 92 10.68 -3.35 3.30
C PRO A 92 12.03 -4.02 3.00
N GLN A 93 12.11 -4.66 1.84
CA GLN A 93 13.24 -5.50 1.41
C GLN A 93 13.29 -5.66 -0.12
N THR A 94 14.39 -6.21 -0.65
CA THR A 94 14.54 -6.61 -2.08
C THR A 94 15.10 -8.02 -2.26
N TRP A 95 15.07 -8.80 -1.19
CA TRP A 95 15.51 -10.18 -1.12
C TRP A 95 14.55 -11.18 -1.75
N ASP A 96 13.24 -11.03 -1.55
CA ASP A 96 12.24 -11.99 -2.01
C ASP A 96 12.09 -11.97 -3.54
N ASP A 97 11.69 -13.12 -4.10
CA ASP A 97 11.35 -13.32 -5.51
C ASP A 97 10.26 -14.40 -5.66
N TYR A 98 9.83 -14.68 -6.89
CA TYR A 98 8.73 -15.62 -7.13
C TYR A 98 9.20 -17.07 -7.39
N ARG A 99 10.45 -17.45 -7.05
CA ARG A 99 11.04 -18.75 -7.49
C ARG A 99 10.20 -19.96 -7.10
N GLU A 100 9.71 -20.00 -5.86
CA GLU A 100 8.95 -21.13 -5.33
C GLU A 100 7.65 -21.32 -6.10
N TYR A 101 7.03 -20.21 -6.49
CA TYR A 101 5.80 -20.21 -7.25
C TYR A 101 6.03 -20.52 -8.74
N ILE A 102 7.06 -19.92 -9.35
CA ILE A 102 7.40 -20.14 -10.77
C ILE A 102 7.83 -21.58 -11.05
N GLN A 103 8.60 -22.21 -10.15
CA GLN A 103 9.05 -23.59 -10.30
C GLN A 103 7.90 -24.60 -10.41
N GLN A 104 6.73 -24.29 -9.85
CA GLN A 104 5.56 -25.17 -9.87
C GLN A 104 4.82 -25.20 -11.21
N LEU A 105 5.05 -24.21 -12.09
CA LEU A 105 4.25 -24.01 -13.30
C LEU A 105 4.75 -24.81 -14.51
N GLY A 106 6.03 -25.21 -14.52
CA GLY A 106 6.61 -26.08 -15.56
C GLY A 106 6.72 -25.49 -16.97
N VAL A 107 6.24 -24.26 -17.20
CA VAL A 107 6.34 -23.53 -18.48
C VAL A 107 6.85 -22.10 -18.27
N PRO A 108 7.45 -21.47 -19.30
CA PRO A 108 7.82 -20.05 -19.24
C PRO A 108 6.63 -19.19 -18.82
N THR A 109 6.82 -18.32 -17.84
CA THR A 109 5.72 -17.55 -17.24
C THR A 109 6.02 -16.07 -17.26
N LEU A 110 5.09 -15.28 -17.80
CA LEU A 110 5.07 -13.83 -17.73
C LEU A 110 4.08 -13.40 -16.65
N SER A 111 4.45 -12.35 -15.90
CA SER A 111 3.48 -11.70 -15.04
C SER A 111 2.52 -10.84 -15.87
N HIS A 112 1.24 -11.08 -15.70
CA HIS A 112 0.17 -10.35 -16.37
C HIS A 112 -0.01 -8.99 -15.71
N GLU A 113 -0.10 -7.88 -16.46
CA GLU A 113 -0.50 -6.54 -16.01
C GLU A 113 0.07 -6.14 -14.63
N ILE A 114 1.39 -6.25 -14.47
CA ILE A 114 2.05 -5.75 -13.27
C ILE A 114 1.97 -4.23 -13.26
N GLY A 115 1.95 -3.68 -12.05
CA GLY A 115 1.86 -2.26 -11.85
C GLY A 115 0.50 -1.75 -12.29
N GLN A 116 -0.36 -1.57 -11.29
CA GLN A 116 -1.68 -0.93 -11.41
C GLN A 116 -1.84 0.03 -10.23
N TRP A 117 -0.73 0.68 -9.87
CA TRP A 117 -0.60 1.60 -8.76
C TRP A 117 -0.98 2.98 -9.23
N CYS A 118 -2.02 3.57 -8.65
CA CYS A 118 -2.45 4.90 -9.07
C CYS A 118 -1.54 6.02 -8.54
N ALA A 119 -1.26 6.99 -9.40
CA ALA A 119 -0.84 8.33 -8.99
C ALA A 119 -2.03 9.30 -9.12
N TYR A 120 -1.90 10.51 -8.56
CA TYR A 120 -2.92 11.55 -8.72
C TYR A 120 -3.04 11.92 -10.22
N PRO A 121 -4.25 11.96 -10.80
CA PRO A 121 -4.42 12.26 -12.22
C PRO A 121 -3.82 13.62 -12.60
N ASN A 122 -3.33 13.75 -13.84
CA ASN A 122 -2.77 15.00 -14.34
C ASN A 122 -3.87 16.04 -14.64
N VAL A 123 -4.52 16.54 -13.60
CA VAL A 123 -5.60 17.54 -13.66
C VAL A 123 -5.13 18.94 -14.09
N VAL A 124 -3.82 19.14 -14.22
CA VAL A 124 -3.19 20.42 -14.55
C VAL A 124 -3.03 20.57 -16.05
N SER A 125 -2.16 19.77 -16.68
CA SER A 125 -1.81 19.95 -18.09
C SER A 125 -2.57 19.03 -19.04
N GLU A 126 -3.04 17.86 -18.59
CA GLU A 126 -3.72 16.90 -19.48
C GLU A 126 -5.03 17.43 -20.09
N PRO A 127 -5.89 18.19 -19.36
CA PRO A 127 -7.11 18.75 -19.95
C PRO A 127 -6.86 19.59 -21.20
N GLU A 128 -5.72 20.29 -21.27
CA GLU A 128 -5.36 21.18 -22.39
C GLU A 128 -4.98 20.40 -23.67
N LYS A 129 -4.70 19.10 -23.56
CA LYS A 129 -4.30 18.23 -24.68
C LYS A 129 -5.48 17.72 -25.49
N TYR A 130 -6.69 17.77 -24.93
CA TYR A 130 -7.92 17.33 -25.58
C TYR A 130 -8.45 18.36 -26.61
N GLN A 131 -7.69 18.58 -27.68
CA GLN A 131 -8.02 19.52 -28.77
C GLN A 131 -8.73 18.85 -29.97
N GLY A 132 -8.90 17.52 -29.91
CA GLY A 132 -9.54 16.72 -30.97
C GLY A 132 -11.04 16.52 -30.75
N PHE A 133 -11.57 15.38 -31.22
CA PHE A 133 -12.99 15.03 -31.07
C PHE A 133 -13.38 14.54 -29.66
N LEU A 134 -12.39 14.20 -28.83
CA LEU A 134 -12.59 13.74 -27.46
C LEU A 134 -12.33 14.88 -26.47
N ARG A 135 -13.09 14.89 -25.36
CA ARG A 135 -12.92 15.82 -24.24
C ARG A 135 -12.61 15.06 -22.95
N GLY A 136 -11.60 15.50 -22.21
CA GLY A 136 -11.22 14.95 -20.90
C GLY A 136 -12.14 15.38 -19.75
N SER A 137 -13.45 15.17 -19.87
CA SER A 137 -14.45 15.64 -18.87
C SER A 137 -14.21 15.07 -17.47
N ASN A 138 -13.69 13.84 -17.37
CA ASN A 138 -13.26 13.21 -16.13
C ASN A 138 -12.19 14.03 -15.39
N VAL A 139 -11.09 14.36 -16.07
CA VAL A 139 -9.96 15.10 -15.47
C VAL A 139 -10.35 16.54 -15.13
N GLU A 140 -11.23 17.15 -15.93
CA GLU A 140 -11.86 18.45 -15.59
C GLU A 140 -12.69 18.39 -14.31
N VAL A 141 -13.48 17.34 -14.11
CA VAL A 141 -14.29 17.15 -12.89
C VAL A 141 -13.37 16.98 -11.68
N PHE A 142 -12.31 16.18 -11.78
CA PHE A 142 -11.34 15.99 -10.69
C PHE A 142 -10.65 17.30 -10.31
N ARG A 143 -10.26 18.11 -11.30
CA ARG A 143 -9.73 19.46 -11.11
C ARG A 143 -10.71 20.35 -10.32
N ASP A 144 -11.97 20.35 -10.71
CA ASP A 144 -12.98 21.23 -10.12
C ASP A 144 -13.34 20.79 -8.69
N ILE A 145 -13.33 19.48 -8.41
CA ILE A 145 -13.42 18.92 -7.06
C ILE A 145 -12.25 19.41 -6.19
N LEU A 146 -11.02 19.30 -6.68
CA LEU A 146 -9.83 19.74 -5.94
C LEU A 146 -9.85 21.25 -5.64
N LYS A 147 -10.29 22.07 -6.61
CA LYS A 147 -10.54 23.51 -6.42
C LYS A 147 -11.59 23.78 -5.35
N LYS A 148 -12.72 23.06 -5.38
CA LYS A 148 -13.80 23.20 -4.39
C LYS A 148 -13.33 22.84 -2.98
N LYS A 149 -12.42 21.87 -2.86
CA LYS A 149 -11.76 21.48 -1.60
C LYS A 149 -10.67 22.44 -1.15
N GLY A 150 -10.34 23.44 -1.96
CA GLY A 150 -9.34 24.46 -1.65
C GLY A 150 -7.93 23.89 -1.60
N MET A 151 -7.60 22.94 -2.47
CA MET A 151 -6.26 22.32 -2.57
C MET A 151 -5.70 22.39 -3.99
N TRP A 152 -6.20 23.32 -4.82
CA TRP A 152 -5.70 23.51 -6.18
C TRP A 152 -4.23 23.94 -6.22
N ASP A 153 -3.82 24.72 -5.22
CA ASP A 153 -2.43 25.11 -4.97
C ASP A 153 -1.48 23.93 -4.74
N GLN A 154 -2.00 22.74 -4.39
CA GLN A 154 -1.23 21.51 -4.17
C GLN A 154 -1.33 20.52 -5.35
N ALA A 155 -1.99 20.88 -6.46
CA ALA A 155 -2.28 19.93 -7.54
C ALA A 155 -1.02 19.31 -8.15
N GLU A 156 -0.02 20.15 -8.49
CA GLU A 156 1.26 19.68 -9.03
C GLU A 156 2.04 18.86 -8.00
N ASP A 157 2.00 19.26 -6.72
CA ASP A 157 2.67 18.54 -5.64
C ASP A 157 2.04 17.15 -5.41
N PHE A 158 0.70 17.02 -5.51
CA PHE A 158 0.04 15.73 -5.44
C PHE A 158 0.44 14.83 -6.60
N ILE A 159 0.47 15.35 -7.83
CA ILE A 159 0.91 14.59 -9.02
C ILE A 159 2.36 14.12 -8.81
N ARG A 160 3.27 15.02 -8.40
CA ARG A 160 4.68 14.68 -8.20
C ARG A 160 4.89 13.70 -7.05
N ALA A 161 4.28 13.94 -5.89
CA ALA A 161 4.50 13.11 -4.72
C ALA A 161 3.94 11.69 -4.88
N SER A 162 2.69 11.57 -5.33
CA SER A 162 2.10 10.26 -5.63
C SER A 162 2.80 9.56 -6.80
N GLY A 163 3.25 10.31 -7.81
CA GLY A 163 4.02 9.79 -8.94
C GLY A 163 5.38 9.21 -8.54
N ARG A 164 6.14 9.87 -7.63
CA ARG A 164 7.40 9.30 -7.11
C ARG A 164 7.16 8.00 -6.34
N PHE A 165 6.07 7.93 -5.59
CA PHE A 165 5.70 6.70 -4.90
C PHE A 165 5.32 5.58 -5.88
N GLN A 166 4.52 5.89 -6.90
CA GLN A 166 4.17 4.97 -7.98
C GLN A 166 5.43 4.39 -8.66
N VAL A 167 6.43 5.23 -8.98
CA VAL A 167 7.71 4.79 -9.58
C VAL A 167 8.46 3.82 -8.66
N ALA A 168 8.48 4.09 -7.34
CA ALA A 168 9.12 3.19 -6.38
C ALA A 168 8.45 1.80 -6.35
N LEU A 169 7.12 1.75 -6.49
CA LEU A 169 6.36 0.49 -6.58
C LEU A 169 6.60 -0.26 -7.90
N TYR A 170 6.61 0.45 -9.04
CA TYR A 170 6.98 -0.14 -10.33
C TYR A 170 8.41 -0.70 -10.31
N LYS A 171 9.35 0.04 -9.73
CA LYS A 171 10.73 -0.42 -9.53
C LYS A 171 10.76 -1.71 -8.72
N GLN A 172 10.04 -1.77 -7.59
CA GLN A 172 9.98 -2.99 -6.78
C GLN A 172 9.37 -4.17 -7.55
N GLU A 173 8.27 -4.00 -8.29
CA GLU A 173 7.63 -5.08 -9.04
C GLU A 173 8.50 -5.59 -10.20
N ILE A 174 9.04 -4.67 -11.01
CA ILE A 174 9.86 -5.01 -12.16
C ILE A 174 11.15 -5.69 -11.71
N GLU A 175 11.85 -5.15 -10.71
CA GLU A 175 13.04 -5.79 -10.17
C GLU A 175 12.74 -7.17 -9.59
N THR A 176 11.57 -7.35 -8.97
CA THR A 176 11.15 -8.66 -8.42
C THR A 176 10.93 -9.68 -9.53
N ALA A 177 10.28 -9.28 -10.62
CA ALA A 177 10.14 -10.12 -11.81
C ALA A 177 11.51 -10.47 -12.42
N LEU A 178 12.37 -9.47 -12.64
CA LEU A 178 13.69 -9.66 -13.25
C LEU A 178 14.65 -10.48 -12.38
N ARG A 179 14.55 -10.39 -11.04
CA ARG A 179 15.35 -11.19 -10.11
C ARG A 179 14.78 -12.59 -9.88
N THR A 180 13.66 -12.97 -10.48
CA THR A 180 13.07 -14.30 -10.30
C THR A 180 13.65 -15.30 -11.31
N PRO A 181 14.38 -16.35 -10.86
CA PRO A 181 14.84 -17.42 -11.75
C PRO A 181 13.67 -18.14 -12.45
N GLY A 182 13.79 -18.37 -13.76
CA GLY A 182 12.78 -19.08 -14.56
C GLY A 182 11.59 -18.22 -14.99
N MET A 183 11.53 -16.95 -14.56
CA MET A 183 10.52 -16.02 -15.03
C MET A 183 10.85 -15.54 -16.45
N ALA A 184 9.84 -15.53 -17.33
CA ALA A 184 10.01 -15.19 -18.74
C ALA A 184 9.84 -13.68 -19.02
N GLY A 185 9.23 -12.94 -18.09
CA GLY A 185 9.07 -11.50 -18.21
C GLY A 185 7.82 -10.99 -17.49
N PHE A 186 7.38 -9.81 -17.88
CA PHE A 186 6.20 -9.15 -17.35
C PHE A 186 5.53 -8.29 -18.44
N GLN A 187 4.28 -7.93 -18.21
CA GLN A 187 3.51 -6.99 -19.02
C GLN A 187 2.99 -5.90 -18.08
N LEU A 188 3.15 -4.62 -18.43
CA LEU A 188 2.55 -3.52 -17.67
C LEU A 188 1.08 -3.35 -18.07
N LEU A 189 0.27 -2.80 -17.18
CA LEU A 189 -1.02 -2.20 -17.54
C LEU A 189 -1.15 -0.85 -16.84
N ASP A 190 -0.61 0.21 -17.41
CA ASP A 190 0.17 0.31 -18.64
C ASP A 190 1.31 1.31 -18.36
N LEU A 191 2.20 1.59 -19.31
CA LEU A 191 3.19 2.67 -19.17
C LEU A 191 2.52 4.05 -19.15
N HIS A 192 1.33 4.16 -19.74
CA HIS A 192 0.53 5.38 -19.85
C HIS A 192 -0.82 5.26 -19.13
N ASP A 193 -1.42 6.39 -18.76
CA ASP A 193 -2.70 6.39 -18.07
C ASP A 193 -3.82 5.85 -18.97
N PHE A 194 -4.61 4.90 -18.45
CA PHE A 194 -5.68 4.26 -19.20
C PHE A 194 -6.99 5.04 -19.01
N PRO A 195 -7.55 5.67 -20.06
CA PRO A 195 -8.74 6.51 -19.91
C PRO A 195 -10.05 5.71 -19.79
N GLY A 196 -10.04 4.41 -20.16
CA GLY A 196 -11.21 3.54 -20.06
C GLY A 196 -11.55 3.13 -18.63
N GLN A 197 -12.70 2.46 -18.46
CA GLN A 197 -13.15 1.89 -17.17
C GLN A 197 -12.96 2.84 -15.96
N GLY A 198 -13.60 4.02 -16.00
CA GLY A 198 -13.53 4.98 -14.89
C GLY A 198 -12.21 5.75 -14.76
N THR A 199 -11.30 5.62 -15.73
CA THR A 199 -9.94 6.18 -15.74
C THR A 199 -9.03 5.58 -14.67
N ALA A 200 -7.95 4.95 -15.12
CA ALA A 200 -6.92 4.40 -14.25
C ALA A 200 -5.61 5.20 -14.46
N PRO A 201 -5.25 6.11 -13.54
CA PRO A 201 -4.01 6.89 -13.61
C PRO A 201 -2.80 6.04 -13.15
N VAL A 202 -2.63 4.88 -13.80
CA VAL A 202 -1.65 3.84 -13.46
C VAL A 202 -0.33 4.02 -14.20
N GLY A 203 -0.30 4.76 -15.31
CA GLY A 203 0.91 4.97 -16.08
C GLY A 203 1.88 5.94 -15.40
N VAL A 204 3.14 5.93 -15.82
CA VAL A 204 4.08 7.04 -15.55
C VAL A 204 4.00 8.13 -16.61
N LEU A 205 3.39 7.80 -17.76
CA LEU A 205 2.99 8.72 -18.81
C LEU A 205 1.48 9.02 -18.71
N ASP A 206 1.05 10.13 -19.26
CA ASP A 206 -0.38 10.46 -19.36
C ASP A 206 -1.08 9.74 -20.53
N ALA A 207 -2.39 9.96 -20.69
CA ALA A 207 -3.17 9.31 -21.75
C ALA A 207 -2.67 9.60 -23.18
N PHE A 208 -1.82 10.61 -23.38
CA PHE A 208 -1.22 11.01 -24.66
C PHE A 208 0.23 10.51 -24.82
N TRP A 209 0.70 9.63 -23.94
CA TRP A 209 2.07 9.10 -23.92
C TRP A 209 3.13 10.16 -23.59
N GLU A 210 2.74 11.26 -22.96
CA GLU A 210 3.67 12.32 -22.55
C GLU A 210 4.04 12.19 -21.06
N SER A 211 5.22 12.68 -20.70
CA SER A 211 5.69 12.60 -19.32
C SER A 211 4.81 13.41 -18.38
N LYS A 212 4.50 12.84 -17.22
CA LYS A 212 3.86 13.53 -16.09
C LYS A 212 4.85 14.29 -15.19
N GLY A 213 6.14 14.33 -15.55
CA GLY A 213 7.14 15.22 -14.95
C GLY A 213 7.81 14.73 -13.66
N TYR A 214 7.48 13.54 -13.16
CA TYR A 214 8.06 12.98 -11.93
C TYR A 214 9.05 11.83 -12.14
N CYS A 215 9.22 11.34 -13.38
CA CYS A 215 10.18 10.30 -13.73
C CYS A 215 10.74 10.54 -15.12
N THR A 216 12.06 10.52 -15.22
CA THR A 216 12.77 10.59 -16.51
C THR A 216 12.92 9.21 -17.14
N PRO A 217 13.04 9.12 -18.49
CA PRO A 217 13.37 7.86 -19.15
C PRO A 217 14.66 7.22 -18.61
N GLU A 218 15.67 8.04 -18.30
CA GLU A 218 16.95 7.59 -17.75
C GLU A 218 16.74 6.93 -16.39
N GLU A 219 15.99 7.55 -15.48
CA GLU A 219 15.64 6.96 -14.18
C GLU A 219 14.87 5.65 -14.33
N TYR A 220 13.84 5.61 -15.19
CA TYR A 220 13.03 4.42 -15.40
C TYR A 220 13.85 3.25 -15.98
N SER A 221 14.78 3.57 -16.88
CA SER A 221 15.68 2.59 -17.51
C SER A 221 16.69 1.97 -16.54
N ARG A 222 16.85 2.50 -15.32
CA ARG A 222 17.75 1.90 -14.32
C ARG A 222 17.23 0.57 -13.79
N PHE A 223 15.91 0.40 -13.75
CA PHE A 223 15.25 -0.81 -13.28
C PHE A 223 14.47 -1.56 -14.37
N CYS A 224 14.25 -0.95 -15.55
CA CYS A 224 13.56 -1.57 -16.67
C CYS A 224 14.36 -1.40 -17.98
N ASN A 225 15.35 -2.27 -18.21
CA ASN A 225 16.25 -2.22 -19.38
C ASN A 225 16.78 -3.61 -19.74
N SER A 226 17.50 -3.71 -20.85
CA SER A 226 18.17 -4.92 -21.33
C SER A 226 19.23 -5.46 -20.36
N THR A 227 19.82 -4.62 -19.51
CA THR A 227 20.71 -5.04 -18.42
C THR A 227 20.32 -4.28 -17.17
N VAL A 228 19.97 -5.00 -16.11
CA VAL A 228 19.55 -4.40 -14.83
C VAL A 228 20.36 -5.01 -13.70
N LEU A 229 20.97 -4.15 -12.89
CA LEU A 229 21.60 -4.53 -11.63
C LEU A 229 20.52 -4.57 -10.54
N LEU A 230 20.52 -5.64 -9.75
CA LEU A 230 19.43 -6.00 -8.85
C LEU A 230 20.00 -6.27 -7.46
N ALA A 231 20.07 -5.24 -6.61
CA ALA A 231 20.50 -5.44 -5.23
C ALA A 231 19.43 -6.21 -4.46
N ARG A 232 19.88 -7.20 -3.69
CA ARG A 232 19.07 -7.92 -2.70
C ARG A 232 19.45 -7.47 -1.30
N LEU A 233 18.50 -6.86 -0.62
CA LEU A 233 18.59 -6.33 0.73
C LEU A 233 17.57 -7.08 1.57
N LYS A 234 18.01 -7.70 2.67
CA LYS A 234 17.09 -8.34 3.64
C LYS A 234 16.21 -7.33 4.37
N LYS A 235 16.72 -6.10 4.53
CA LYS A 235 16.02 -4.95 5.11
C LYS A 235 16.46 -3.69 4.39
N ARG A 236 15.55 -2.73 4.22
CA ARG A 236 15.88 -1.35 3.82
C ARG A 236 15.94 -0.41 5.02
N ILE A 237 15.38 -0.80 6.16
CA ILE A 237 15.37 -0.04 7.41
C ILE A 237 16.29 -0.76 8.39
N LEU A 238 17.33 -0.07 8.86
CA LEU A 238 18.32 -0.62 9.79
C LEU A 238 18.51 0.31 11.00
N THR A 239 19.05 -0.23 12.08
CA THR A 239 19.66 0.53 13.16
C THR A 239 21.18 0.61 13.01
N SER A 240 21.82 1.61 13.64
CA SER A 240 23.27 1.86 13.52
C SER A 240 24.13 0.73 14.09
N ASP A 241 23.57 -0.14 14.92
CA ASP A 241 24.20 -1.35 15.47
C ASP A 241 23.95 -2.61 14.62
N GLU A 242 23.30 -2.48 13.45
CA GLU A 242 23.19 -3.56 12.48
C GLU A 242 24.35 -3.53 11.46
N THR A 243 24.52 -4.66 10.76
CA THR A 243 25.45 -4.77 9.63
C THR A 243 24.64 -4.83 8.33
N LEU A 244 25.01 -4.01 7.35
CA LEU A 244 24.36 -4.05 6.04
C LEU A 244 24.94 -5.22 5.21
N GLU A 245 24.10 -6.23 4.98
CA GLU A 245 24.36 -7.35 4.10
C GLU A 245 23.51 -7.23 2.83
N PHE A 246 24.13 -7.43 1.67
CA PHE A 246 23.45 -7.35 0.38
C PHE A 246 24.12 -8.21 -0.67
N ARG A 247 23.42 -8.47 -1.78
CA ARG A 247 23.97 -9.07 -3.01
C ARG A 247 23.64 -8.18 -4.19
N ILE A 248 24.39 -8.25 -5.29
CA ILE A 248 24.02 -7.61 -6.55
C ILE A 248 23.89 -8.68 -7.63
N ASP A 249 22.64 -8.98 -8.02
CA ASP A 249 22.34 -9.84 -9.16
C ASP A 249 22.35 -9.01 -10.46
N VAL A 250 22.52 -9.68 -11.61
CA VAL A 250 22.44 -9.04 -12.93
C VAL A 250 21.47 -9.80 -13.81
N ALA A 251 20.39 -9.15 -14.20
CA ALA A 251 19.52 -9.62 -15.28
C ALA A 251 20.05 -9.07 -16.60
N HIS A 252 20.55 -9.94 -17.48
CA HIS A 252 21.11 -9.54 -18.77
C HIS A 252 20.35 -10.19 -19.94
N TYR A 253 19.57 -9.38 -20.64
CA TYR A 253 18.79 -9.71 -21.82
C TYR A 253 19.18 -8.81 -23.01
N GLY A 254 20.42 -8.31 -22.99
CA GLY A 254 21.03 -7.59 -24.12
C GLY A 254 21.31 -8.51 -25.31
N PRO A 255 21.74 -7.97 -26.45
CA PRO A 255 21.90 -8.76 -27.68
C PRO A 255 23.15 -9.67 -27.70
N ARG A 256 24.07 -9.55 -26.74
CA ARG A 256 25.36 -10.26 -26.70
C ARG A 256 25.85 -10.43 -25.27
N ASP A 257 26.51 -11.55 -24.99
CA ASP A 257 27.19 -11.79 -23.72
C ASP A 257 28.15 -10.68 -23.34
N LEU A 258 28.17 -10.32 -22.07
CA LEU A 258 29.18 -9.43 -21.49
C LEU A 258 30.34 -10.29 -20.99
N LYS A 259 31.55 -10.00 -21.45
CA LYS A 259 32.77 -10.77 -21.12
C LYS A 259 33.67 -9.99 -20.16
N GLY A 260 34.08 -10.63 -19.07
CA GLY A 260 34.96 -10.02 -18.07
C GLY A 260 34.45 -8.68 -17.52
N ALA A 261 33.13 -8.53 -17.38
CA ALA A 261 32.51 -7.29 -16.94
C ALA A 261 32.61 -7.16 -15.41
N THR A 262 32.67 -5.92 -14.93
CA THR A 262 32.95 -5.61 -13.52
C THR A 262 31.86 -4.71 -12.96
N ILE A 263 31.39 -5.02 -11.76
CA ILE A 263 30.45 -4.18 -11.01
C ILE A 263 31.22 -3.35 -10.00
N GLU A 264 30.94 -2.05 -9.97
CA GLU A 264 31.37 -1.12 -8.93
C GLU A 264 30.15 -0.73 -8.10
N TRP A 265 30.29 -0.72 -6.77
CA TRP A 265 29.22 -0.32 -5.87
C TRP A 265 29.71 0.71 -4.85
N GLN A 266 28.79 1.56 -4.41
CA GLN A 266 29.04 2.59 -3.40
C GLN A 266 27.83 2.71 -2.46
N LEU A 267 28.10 2.80 -1.16
CA LEU A 267 27.14 3.25 -0.16
C LEU A 267 27.41 4.72 0.11
N ARG A 268 26.44 5.57 -0.19
CA ARG A 268 26.56 7.03 -0.08
C ARG A 268 25.60 7.61 0.94
N GLN A 269 26.04 8.66 1.61
CA GLN A 269 25.16 9.60 2.31
C GLN A 269 25.25 10.92 1.56
N GLU A 270 24.16 11.30 0.89
CA GLU A 270 24.16 12.43 -0.05
C GLU A 270 25.30 12.30 -1.09
N SER A 271 26.30 13.19 -1.05
CA SER A 271 27.46 13.18 -1.93
C SER A 271 28.67 12.43 -1.36
N GLU A 272 28.66 12.10 -0.06
CA GLU A 272 29.76 11.42 0.61
C GLU A 272 29.68 9.90 0.37
N THR A 273 30.81 9.29 0.00
CA THR A 273 30.91 7.83 -0.09
C THR A 273 31.40 7.26 1.24
N LEU A 274 30.53 6.52 1.92
CA LEU A 274 30.82 5.91 3.21
C LEU A 274 31.55 4.57 3.07
N ALA A 275 31.20 3.81 2.04
CA ALA A 275 31.84 2.55 1.69
C ALA A 275 31.73 2.32 0.18
N GLN A 276 32.68 1.57 -0.39
CA GLN A 276 32.64 1.20 -1.80
C GLN A 276 33.41 -0.09 -2.04
N GLY A 277 33.15 -0.72 -3.18
CA GLY A 277 33.86 -1.90 -3.61
C GLY A 277 33.73 -2.18 -5.10
N THR A 278 34.53 -3.13 -5.55
CA THR A 278 34.53 -3.62 -6.94
C THR A 278 34.47 -5.14 -6.89
N LEU A 279 33.52 -5.73 -7.61
CA LEU A 279 33.39 -7.18 -7.70
C LEU A 279 34.40 -7.76 -8.71
N PRO A 280 34.86 -9.01 -8.54
CA PRO A 280 35.71 -9.66 -9.51
C PRO A 280 35.06 -9.67 -10.92
N PRO A 281 35.86 -9.55 -12.00
CA PRO A 281 35.34 -9.67 -13.36
C PRO A 281 34.58 -10.98 -13.58
N ARG A 282 33.42 -10.90 -14.22
CA ARG A 282 32.56 -12.05 -14.51
C ARG A 282 31.92 -11.92 -15.89
N ASP A 283 31.61 -13.07 -16.49
CA ASP A 283 30.81 -13.14 -17.70
C ASP A 283 29.32 -13.12 -17.35
N TYR A 284 28.53 -12.33 -18.09
CA TYR A 284 27.07 -12.32 -18.00
C TYR A 284 26.49 -12.78 -19.34
N VAL A 285 25.83 -13.93 -19.33
CA VAL A 285 25.27 -14.57 -20.52
C VAL A 285 23.92 -13.96 -20.87
N THR A 286 23.68 -13.77 -22.17
CA THR A 286 22.41 -13.25 -22.69
C THR A 286 21.23 -14.16 -22.31
N GLY A 287 20.13 -13.55 -21.89
CA GLY A 287 18.88 -14.24 -21.58
C GLY A 287 18.84 -14.85 -20.18
N GLN A 288 19.74 -14.45 -19.27
CA GLN A 288 19.91 -15.07 -17.97
C GLN A 288 19.95 -14.05 -16.82
N LEU A 289 19.51 -14.52 -15.66
CA LEU A 289 19.81 -13.92 -14.37
C LEU A 289 21.11 -14.54 -13.84
N THR A 290 22.07 -13.69 -13.52
CA THR A 290 23.32 -14.09 -12.85
C THR A 290 23.27 -13.64 -11.40
N GLU A 291 23.20 -14.59 -10.46
CA GLU A 291 23.24 -14.28 -9.04
C GLU A 291 24.66 -13.87 -8.59
N GLY A 292 24.75 -12.81 -7.79
CA GLY A 292 26.01 -12.32 -7.22
C GLY A 292 26.45 -13.06 -5.96
N ASP A 293 27.57 -12.63 -5.40
CA ASP A 293 28.02 -13.06 -4.07
C ASP A 293 27.44 -12.17 -2.97
N VAL A 294 27.38 -12.68 -1.74
CA VAL A 294 26.98 -11.88 -0.57
C VAL A 294 28.11 -10.94 -0.19
N LEU A 295 27.74 -9.67 0.01
CA LEU A 295 28.60 -8.56 0.37
C LEU A 295 28.17 -8.02 1.73
N THR A 296 29.14 -7.50 2.46
CA THR A 296 28.91 -6.96 3.80
C THR A 296 29.63 -5.62 3.91
N VAL A 297 28.90 -4.59 4.30
CA VAL A 297 29.51 -3.32 4.69
C VAL A 297 30.02 -3.45 6.12
N PRO A 298 31.27 -3.05 6.44
CA PRO A 298 31.79 -3.15 7.80
C PRO A 298 30.88 -2.46 8.82
N PHE A 299 30.62 -3.13 9.95
CA PHE A 299 29.84 -2.60 11.08
C PHE A 299 30.29 -1.20 11.52
N SER A 300 31.60 -0.90 11.43
CA SER A 300 32.16 0.41 11.75
C SER A 300 31.61 1.56 10.89
N THR A 301 30.98 1.25 9.75
CA THR A 301 30.39 2.24 8.85
C THR A 301 29.09 2.79 9.43
N LEU A 302 28.18 1.92 9.86
CA LEU A 302 26.88 2.33 10.41
C LEU A 302 26.97 2.75 11.89
N SER A 303 27.80 2.09 12.68
CA SER A 303 27.89 2.34 14.14
C SER A 303 28.40 3.73 14.54
N ARG A 304 28.98 4.47 13.58
CA ARG A 304 29.38 5.88 13.75
C ARG A 304 28.22 6.85 13.60
N MET A 305 27.10 6.44 13.00
CA MET A 305 25.94 7.29 12.79
C MET A 305 25.24 7.55 14.12
N LYS A 306 25.26 8.81 14.57
CA LYS A 306 24.60 9.27 15.80
C LYS A 306 23.28 9.99 15.56
N THR A 307 22.99 10.30 14.32
CA THR A 307 21.72 10.88 13.87
C THR A 307 21.10 9.97 12.82
N PRO A 308 19.77 10.00 12.65
CA PRO A 308 19.13 9.30 11.54
C PRO A 308 19.71 9.74 10.18
N ALA A 309 19.81 8.81 9.25
CA ALA A 309 20.39 9.06 7.93
C ALA A 309 19.63 8.31 6.83
N VAL A 310 19.61 8.92 5.64
CA VAL A 310 19.22 8.26 4.39
C VAL A 310 20.48 7.95 3.61
N LEU A 311 20.66 6.68 3.27
CA LEU A 311 21.77 6.20 2.48
C LEU A 311 21.27 5.73 1.11
N SER A 312 22.13 5.80 0.11
CA SER A 312 21.90 5.23 -1.21
C SER A 312 22.97 4.17 -1.50
N LEU A 313 22.54 2.93 -1.71
CA LEU A 313 23.38 1.89 -2.29
C LEU A 313 23.30 2.01 -3.81
N VAL A 314 24.38 2.39 -4.47
CA VAL A 314 24.46 2.53 -5.93
C VAL A 314 25.32 1.40 -6.48
N ALA A 315 24.86 0.72 -7.53
CA ALA A 315 25.61 -0.29 -8.26
C ALA A 315 25.66 0.04 -9.75
N ARG A 316 26.85 -0.02 -10.35
CA ARG A 316 27.09 0.30 -11.76
C ARG A 316 27.91 -0.80 -12.42
N LEU A 317 27.60 -1.12 -13.68
CA LEU A 317 28.52 -1.89 -14.51
C LEU A 317 29.59 -0.95 -15.09
N LYS A 318 30.85 -1.22 -14.76
CA LYS A 318 31.99 -0.36 -15.12
C LYS A 318 32.05 -0.12 -16.62
N GLY A 319 32.20 1.15 -17.02
CA GLY A 319 32.34 1.55 -18.42
C GLY A 319 31.04 1.60 -19.21
N THR A 320 29.88 1.45 -18.57
CA THR A 320 28.56 1.59 -19.22
C THR A 320 27.68 2.59 -18.46
N SER A 321 26.51 2.87 -19.01
CA SER A 321 25.46 3.65 -18.34
C SER A 321 24.52 2.81 -17.48
N TRP A 322 24.73 1.48 -17.39
CA TRP A 322 23.87 0.61 -16.59
C TRP A 322 24.20 0.79 -15.11
N GLU A 323 23.26 1.42 -14.41
CA GLU A 323 23.34 1.73 -13.00
C GLU A 323 21.96 1.58 -12.35
N ASN A 324 21.92 1.11 -11.12
CA ASN A 324 20.73 1.12 -10.30
C ASN A 324 21.08 1.51 -8.85
N ASP A 325 20.08 1.89 -8.06
CA ASP A 325 20.26 2.39 -6.70
C ASP A 325 19.12 2.02 -5.75
N TRP A 326 19.39 1.94 -4.45
CA TRP A 326 18.39 1.62 -3.44
C TRP A 326 18.56 2.49 -2.20
N THR A 327 17.46 3.09 -1.77
CA THR A 327 17.40 3.85 -0.52
C THR A 327 17.41 2.91 0.68
N ILE A 328 18.22 3.27 1.68
CA ILE A 328 18.37 2.59 2.95
C ILE A 328 18.25 3.63 4.07
N TRP A 329 17.42 3.37 5.08
CA TRP A 329 17.24 4.23 6.24
C TRP A 329 17.98 3.66 7.43
N VAL A 330 18.77 4.49 8.10
CA VAL A 330 19.54 4.10 9.28
C VAL A 330 19.15 4.97 10.46
N TYR A 331 18.74 4.33 11.56
CA TYR A 331 18.35 5.00 12.81
C TYR A 331 19.36 4.69 13.93
N PRO A 332 19.71 5.66 14.80
CA PRO A 332 20.67 5.42 15.87
C PRO A 332 20.24 4.34 16.88
N SER A 333 21.21 3.55 17.36
CA SER A 333 21.10 2.60 18.47
C SER A 333 22.31 2.75 19.43
N PRO A 334 22.10 2.91 20.75
CA PRO A 334 20.79 3.04 21.41
C PRO A 334 20.07 4.30 20.92
N ALA A 335 18.74 4.25 20.90
CA ALA A 335 17.94 5.38 20.47
C ALA A 335 18.26 6.61 21.33
N SER A 336 18.55 7.74 20.69
CA SER A 336 18.54 9.04 21.36
C SER A 336 17.08 9.41 21.65
N ILE A 337 16.51 8.87 22.72
CA ILE A 337 15.20 9.32 23.19
C ILE A 337 15.44 10.67 23.85
N ASN A 338 15.02 11.75 23.19
CA ASN A 338 14.96 13.04 23.86
C ASN A 338 13.95 12.92 25.00
N SER A 339 14.37 13.29 26.21
CA SER A 339 13.51 13.21 27.40
C SER A 339 12.19 13.92 27.15
N GLU A 340 11.07 13.30 27.48
CA GLU A 340 9.75 13.95 27.43
C GLU A 340 9.57 15.01 28.53
N GLU A 341 10.61 15.26 29.31
CA GLU A 341 10.66 16.37 30.26
C GLU A 341 10.18 17.66 29.59
N ASN A 342 9.12 18.23 30.16
CA ASN A 342 8.45 19.46 29.73
C ASN A 342 7.68 19.39 28.40
N VAL A 343 7.34 18.20 27.90
CA VAL A 343 6.41 18.03 26.77
C VAL A 343 5.20 17.21 27.20
N THR A 344 4.00 17.79 27.06
CA THR A 344 2.76 17.08 27.39
C THR A 344 2.29 16.26 26.18
N VAL A 345 2.43 14.94 26.25
CA VAL A 345 1.89 13.99 25.27
C VAL A 345 0.64 13.35 25.83
N VAL A 346 -0.48 13.48 25.11
CA VAL A 346 -1.79 12.95 25.55
C VAL A 346 -2.44 12.11 24.47
N ARG A 347 -3.33 11.21 24.90
CA ARG A 347 -4.13 10.34 24.02
C ARG A 347 -5.58 10.84 23.88
N SER A 348 -6.05 11.65 24.83
CA SER A 348 -7.45 12.10 24.89
C SER A 348 -7.63 13.45 24.20
N PRO A 349 -8.54 13.56 23.22
CA PRO A 349 -8.87 14.84 22.59
C PRO A 349 -9.37 15.90 23.58
N GLU A 350 -10.19 15.52 24.56
CA GLU A 350 -10.69 16.47 25.57
C GLU A 350 -9.57 16.97 26.48
N GLU A 351 -8.65 16.09 26.86
CA GLU A 351 -7.50 16.48 27.65
C GLU A 351 -6.59 17.45 26.88
N ALA A 352 -6.31 17.14 25.61
CA ALA A 352 -5.52 18.00 24.73
C ALA A 352 -6.14 19.39 24.60
N TRP A 353 -7.45 19.45 24.33
CA TRP A 353 -8.19 20.71 24.24
C TRP A 353 -8.06 21.53 25.53
N ASN A 354 -8.32 20.92 26.68
CA ASN A 354 -8.32 21.60 27.97
C ASN A 354 -6.94 22.11 28.39
N LEU A 355 -5.88 21.35 28.10
CA LEU A 355 -4.50 21.76 28.39
C LEU A 355 -4.05 22.90 27.46
N ALA A 356 -4.34 22.80 26.16
CA ALA A 356 -4.01 23.85 25.20
C ALA A 356 -4.78 25.15 25.52
N GLN A 357 -6.05 25.06 25.89
CA GLN A 357 -6.86 26.21 26.32
C GLN A 357 -6.24 26.95 27.52
N LYS A 358 -5.49 26.25 28.38
CA LYS A 358 -4.74 26.81 29.53
C LYS A 358 -3.35 27.35 29.15
N GLY A 359 -3.02 27.43 27.86
CA GLY A 359 -1.76 27.97 27.37
C GLY A 359 -0.64 26.94 27.14
N GLN A 360 -0.91 25.64 27.30
CA GLN A 360 0.12 24.62 27.12
C GLN A 360 0.35 24.27 25.65
N SER A 361 1.55 23.76 25.35
CA SER A 361 1.86 23.10 24.08
C SER A 361 1.68 21.59 24.24
N VAL A 362 0.81 20.99 23.44
CA VAL A 362 0.42 19.58 23.61
C VAL A 362 0.66 18.80 22.31
N LEU A 363 1.26 17.62 22.43
CA LEU A 363 1.22 16.59 21.38
C LEU A 363 0.05 15.65 21.65
N LEU A 364 -0.98 15.70 20.80
CA LEU A 364 -2.07 14.73 20.81
C LEU A 364 -1.75 13.59 19.84
N VAL A 365 -1.65 12.37 20.36
CA VAL A 365 -1.62 11.14 19.57
C VAL A 365 -2.89 10.37 19.91
N PRO A 366 -4.02 10.56 19.22
CA PRO A 366 -5.27 9.92 19.60
C PRO A 366 -5.27 8.43 19.26
N ASP A 367 -6.13 7.65 19.91
CA ASP A 367 -6.48 6.31 19.44
C ASP A 367 -7.30 6.45 18.14
N SER A 368 -6.98 5.64 17.13
CA SER A 368 -7.63 5.71 15.81
C SER A 368 -9.15 5.50 15.91
N LYS A 369 -9.62 4.73 16.90
CA LYS A 369 -11.06 4.51 17.13
C LYS A 369 -11.84 5.77 17.50
N PHE A 370 -11.16 6.82 17.99
CA PHE A 370 -11.79 8.10 18.34
C PHE A 370 -11.83 9.09 17.17
N ILE A 371 -11.10 8.85 16.08
CA ILE A 371 -11.08 9.74 14.92
C ILE A 371 -12.35 9.53 14.08
N ALA A 372 -13.03 10.62 13.74
CA ALA A 372 -14.21 10.61 12.87
C ALA A 372 -13.86 10.27 11.41
N GLY A 373 -14.86 9.78 10.68
CA GLY A 373 -14.75 9.48 9.26
C GLY A 373 -14.39 8.02 8.96
N ASP A 374 -14.75 7.62 7.74
CA ASP A 374 -14.42 6.33 7.14
C ASP A 374 -13.16 6.51 6.28
N THR A 375 -12.02 6.49 6.97
CA THR A 375 -10.69 6.59 6.39
C THR A 375 -9.85 5.40 6.84
N LEU A 376 -9.02 4.90 5.92
CA LEU A 376 -8.11 3.80 6.10
C LEU A 376 -6.68 4.30 5.85
N GLY A 377 -5.84 4.24 6.89
CA GLY A 377 -4.40 4.36 6.72
C GLY A 377 -3.84 3.10 6.07
N THR A 378 -3.08 3.25 5.00
CA THR A 378 -2.33 2.14 4.41
C THR A 378 -1.16 2.67 3.57
N PHE A 379 -0.08 1.89 3.53
CA PHE A 379 1.03 2.11 2.62
C PHE A 379 0.63 1.84 1.16
N GLN A 380 -0.24 0.86 0.91
CA GLN A 380 -0.62 0.49 -0.45
C GLN A 380 -1.50 1.57 -1.08
N PRO A 381 -1.18 2.09 -2.28
CA PRO A 381 -2.05 3.03 -2.96
C PRO A 381 -3.23 2.34 -3.64
N ILE A 382 -4.19 3.14 -4.12
CA ILE A 382 -5.34 2.67 -4.88
C ILE A 382 -4.91 1.75 -6.03
N PHE A 383 -5.54 0.58 -6.12
CA PHE A 383 -5.51 -0.28 -7.29
C PHE A 383 -6.51 0.21 -8.33
N TRP A 384 -6.05 0.46 -9.56
CA TRP A 384 -6.87 0.82 -10.73
C TRP A 384 -7.68 2.11 -10.61
N ASN A 385 -8.84 2.07 -9.92
CA ASN A 385 -9.62 3.21 -9.44
C ASN A 385 -10.78 2.73 -8.55
N ARG A 386 -11.38 3.65 -7.80
CA ARG A 386 -12.55 3.37 -6.93
C ARG A 386 -13.90 3.47 -7.65
N ILE A 387 -13.94 3.89 -8.92
CA ILE A 387 -15.19 3.99 -9.70
C ILE A 387 -15.61 2.60 -10.22
N THR A 388 -14.66 1.88 -10.81
CA THR A 388 -14.81 0.51 -11.31
C THR A 388 -14.75 -0.52 -10.19
N PHE A 389 -13.96 -0.25 -9.15
CA PHE A 389 -13.85 -1.10 -7.96
C PHE A 389 -14.36 -0.38 -6.69
N PRO A 390 -15.68 -0.10 -6.59
CA PRO A 390 -16.25 0.72 -5.51
C PRO A 390 -16.21 0.05 -4.13
N SER A 391 -16.01 -1.27 -4.06
CA SER A 391 -15.81 -1.99 -2.80
C SER A 391 -14.40 -1.84 -2.22
N GLN A 392 -13.45 -1.28 -2.99
CA GLN A 392 -12.09 -1.04 -2.52
C GLN A 392 -12.09 0.02 -1.41
N LYS A 393 -11.60 -0.38 -0.22
CA LYS A 393 -11.44 0.51 0.94
C LYS A 393 -10.23 1.44 0.81
N VAL A 394 -9.19 1.02 0.07
CA VAL A 394 -8.00 1.83 -0.16
C VAL A 394 -8.37 3.08 -0.95
N HIS A 395 -7.97 4.24 -0.42
CA HIS A 395 -8.27 5.55 -1.00
C HIS A 395 -7.06 6.50 -0.97
N MET A 396 -5.90 6.04 -0.52
CA MET A 396 -4.69 6.85 -0.45
C MET A 396 -3.81 6.66 -1.70
N LEU A 397 -3.04 7.68 -2.05
CA LEU A 397 -2.05 7.68 -3.14
C LEU A 397 -0.63 7.96 -2.62
N GLY A 398 -0.43 7.79 -1.32
CA GLY A 398 0.79 8.19 -0.60
C GLY A 398 0.58 9.46 0.22
N ILE A 399 1.68 10.14 0.54
CA ILE A 399 1.70 11.38 1.32
C ILE A 399 2.36 12.53 0.56
N LEU A 400 2.03 13.75 0.99
CA LEU A 400 2.74 14.98 0.72
C LEU A 400 3.21 15.58 2.06
N CYS A 401 4.47 15.99 2.13
CA CYS A 401 4.98 16.81 3.25
C CYS A 401 6.11 17.73 2.77
N ASP A 402 6.46 18.73 3.57
CA ASP A 402 7.69 19.48 3.38
C ASP A 402 8.78 18.89 4.28
N PRO A 403 9.83 18.24 3.73
CA PRO A 403 10.91 17.67 4.53
C PRO A 403 11.71 18.73 5.31
N ALA A 404 11.63 20.01 4.93
CA ALA A 404 12.26 21.11 5.66
C ALA A 404 11.40 21.61 6.84
N HIS A 405 10.16 21.13 6.98
CA HIS A 405 9.30 21.55 8.09
C HIS A 405 9.95 21.19 9.44
N PRO A 406 10.01 22.11 10.43
CA PRO A 406 10.72 21.86 11.68
C PRO A 406 10.23 20.63 12.47
N ALA A 407 8.95 20.26 12.34
CA ALA A 407 8.39 19.04 12.93
C ALA A 407 9.04 17.73 12.42
N LEU A 408 9.62 17.76 11.22
CA LEU A 408 10.26 16.62 10.57
C LEU A 408 11.79 16.74 10.57
N LYS A 409 12.36 17.75 11.24
CA LYS A 409 13.81 18.02 11.25
C LYS A 409 14.66 16.82 11.67
N SER A 410 14.19 16.05 12.65
CA SER A 410 14.88 14.85 13.16
C SER A 410 14.32 13.56 12.55
N PHE A 411 13.50 13.66 11.49
CA PHE A 411 12.87 12.54 10.81
C PHE A 411 13.24 12.57 9.31
N PRO A 412 14.24 11.79 8.87
CA PRO A 412 14.70 11.83 7.50
C PRO A 412 13.59 11.37 6.54
N THR A 413 13.15 12.29 5.68
CA THR A 413 12.08 12.04 4.70
C THR A 413 12.29 12.90 3.45
N ALA A 414 11.55 12.56 2.39
CA ALA A 414 11.36 13.39 1.22
C ALA A 414 9.92 13.95 1.22
N PHE A 415 9.58 14.74 0.19
CA PHE A 415 8.25 15.30 0.02
C PHE A 415 7.16 14.26 -0.34
N HIS A 416 7.52 13.00 -0.49
CA HIS A 416 6.66 11.89 -0.93
C HIS A 416 6.84 10.63 -0.08
N THR A 417 5.93 9.67 -0.25
CA THR A 417 6.04 8.33 0.36
C THR A 417 7.25 7.58 -0.17
N ASP A 418 8.00 6.95 0.73
CA ASP A 418 9.05 5.98 0.45
C ASP A 418 9.01 4.89 1.54
N TRP A 419 9.82 3.84 1.44
CA TRP A 419 9.64 2.59 2.19
C TRP A 419 9.65 2.73 3.72
N GLN A 420 10.32 3.73 4.29
CA GLN A 420 10.28 3.98 5.74
C GLN A 420 8.88 4.33 6.24
N TRP A 421 8.03 4.91 5.39
CA TRP A 421 6.67 5.27 5.77
C TRP A 421 5.73 4.07 5.93
N GLN A 422 6.11 2.87 5.48
CA GLN A 422 5.23 1.68 5.50
C GLN A 422 4.62 1.43 6.88
N GLU A 423 5.45 1.24 7.92
CA GLU A 423 4.96 0.96 9.27
C GLU A 423 4.15 2.12 9.89
N LEU A 424 4.31 3.34 9.37
CA LEU A 424 3.58 4.51 9.83
C LEU A 424 2.21 4.60 9.17
N LEU A 425 2.15 4.39 7.85
CA LEU A 425 0.91 4.50 7.08
C LEU A 425 -0.03 3.32 7.36
N ASP A 426 0.49 2.12 7.55
CA ASP A 426 -0.32 0.95 7.94
C ASP A 426 -0.83 1.04 9.39
N ALA A 427 -0.21 1.89 10.21
CA ALA A 427 -0.61 2.12 11.60
C ALA A 427 -1.09 3.58 11.81
N CYS A 428 -1.92 4.10 10.91
CA CYS A 428 -2.53 5.42 11.07
C CYS A 428 -4.02 5.42 10.73
N LYS A 429 -4.71 6.51 11.10
CA LYS A 429 -6.02 6.83 10.55
C LYS A 429 -6.05 8.29 10.08
N PRO A 430 -6.10 8.55 8.77
CA PRO A 430 -6.12 9.91 8.25
C PRO A 430 -7.34 10.71 8.75
N MET A 431 -7.11 11.94 9.21
CA MET A 431 -8.17 12.82 9.72
C MET A 431 -8.75 13.68 8.59
N ILE A 432 -10.07 13.71 8.42
CA ILE A 432 -10.72 14.58 7.42
C ILE A 432 -10.77 16.01 7.97
N LEU A 433 -9.97 16.91 7.41
CA LEU A 433 -9.84 18.31 7.83
C LEU A 433 -10.71 19.28 7.00
N ASP A 434 -11.59 18.77 6.14
CA ASP A 434 -12.42 19.58 5.22
C ASP A 434 -13.25 20.68 5.90
N ARG A 435 -13.59 20.48 7.18
CA ARG A 435 -14.42 21.40 7.98
C ARG A 435 -13.61 22.43 8.77
N LEU A 436 -12.29 22.27 8.82
CA LEU A 436 -11.41 23.22 9.51
C LEU A 436 -11.18 24.48 8.66
N PRO A 437 -10.68 25.59 9.25
CA PRO A 437 -10.18 26.73 8.49
C PRO A 437 -9.25 26.29 7.34
N LYS A 438 -9.41 26.90 6.16
CA LYS A 438 -8.72 26.44 4.94
C LYS A 438 -7.20 26.58 5.05
N GLU A 439 -6.77 27.56 5.83
CA GLU A 439 -5.39 27.91 6.16
C GLU A 439 -4.70 26.85 7.01
N ILE A 440 -5.46 25.99 7.72
CA ILE A 440 -4.88 24.80 8.37
C ILE A 440 -4.53 23.80 7.28
N ARG A 441 -3.22 23.70 7.01
CA ARG A 441 -2.61 22.71 6.14
C ARG A 441 -1.94 21.63 6.99
N PRO A 442 -2.10 20.34 6.64
CA PRO A 442 -1.31 19.31 7.28
C PRO A 442 0.18 19.49 7.00
N ILE A 443 1.00 19.23 8.01
CA ILE A 443 2.45 19.10 7.93
C ILE A 443 2.79 17.81 7.18
N VAL A 444 2.06 16.73 7.49
CA VAL A 444 2.07 15.47 6.75
C VAL A 444 0.64 15.22 6.30
N GLN A 445 0.41 15.25 4.99
CA GLN A 445 -0.89 15.09 4.36
C GLN A 445 -0.96 13.75 3.63
N ALA A 446 -1.97 12.94 3.90
CA ALA A 446 -2.31 11.82 3.02
C ALA A 446 -2.97 12.36 1.75
N ILE A 447 -2.53 11.88 0.58
CA ILE A 447 -3.14 12.22 -0.71
C ILE A 447 -4.32 11.29 -0.91
N ASP A 448 -5.53 11.85 -0.90
CA ASP A 448 -6.77 11.09 -1.06
C ASP A 448 -7.10 10.80 -2.54
N ASP A 449 -8.09 9.94 -2.76
CA ASP A 449 -8.61 9.67 -4.09
C ASP A 449 -9.12 10.95 -4.76
N TRP A 450 -9.04 10.99 -6.08
CA TRP A 450 -9.37 12.17 -6.88
C TRP A 450 -10.90 12.38 -7.08
N CYS A 451 -11.74 11.42 -6.67
CA CYS A 451 -13.19 11.53 -6.75
C CYS A 451 -13.76 12.25 -5.52
N GLU A 452 -13.15 12.08 -4.34
CA GLU A 452 -13.55 12.79 -3.12
C GLU A 452 -12.61 13.96 -2.79
N ALA A 453 -11.30 13.80 -3.02
CA ALA A 453 -10.22 14.73 -2.71
C ALA A 453 -10.34 15.35 -1.30
N ARG A 454 -10.55 14.52 -0.28
CA ARG A 454 -10.64 14.98 1.12
C ARG A 454 -9.27 15.53 1.55
N LYS A 455 -9.26 16.60 2.34
CA LYS A 455 -8.05 17.12 2.98
C LYS A 455 -7.70 16.22 4.16
N LEU A 456 -6.83 15.22 3.93
CA LEU A 456 -6.50 14.20 4.92
C LEU A 456 -5.22 14.53 5.71
N GLY A 457 -5.36 14.93 6.97
CA GLY A 457 -4.23 15.21 7.85
C GLY A 457 -3.72 13.99 8.60
N LEU A 458 -2.40 13.76 8.58
CA LEU A 458 -1.71 12.80 9.45
C LEU A 458 -0.98 13.51 10.58
N VAL A 459 -0.31 14.61 10.27
CA VAL A 459 0.29 15.52 11.25
C VAL A 459 -0.12 16.94 10.91
N TRP A 460 -0.66 17.68 11.87
CA TRP A 460 -1.10 19.07 11.68
C TRP A 460 -1.16 19.79 13.03
N GLU A 461 -1.18 21.12 13.02
CA GLU A 461 -1.22 21.90 14.25
C GLU A 461 -2.16 23.10 14.17
N ALA A 462 -2.60 23.57 15.33
CA ALA A 462 -3.42 24.76 15.47
C ALA A 462 -3.27 25.40 16.86
N GLN A 463 -3.67 26.67 16.97
CA GLN A 463 -3.81 27.36 18.24
C GLN A 463 -5.16 27.05 18.89
N VAL A 464 -5.16 26.75 20.19
CA VAL A 464 -6.37 26.57 21.00
C VAL A 464 -6.24 27.43 22.24
N GLY A 465 -7.13 28.42 22.42
CA GLY A 465 -6.96 29.45 23.45
C GLY A 465 -5.64 30.18 23.27
N THR A 466 -4.81 30.21 24.32
CA THR A 466 -3.46 30.78 24.28
C THR A 466 -2.36 29.74 24.05
N GLY A 467 -2.71 28.44 24.01
CA GLY A 467 -1.77 27.35 23.79
C GLY A 467 -1.83 26.81 22.37
N ARG A 468 -1.25 25.63 22.17
CA ARG A 468 -1.21 24.96 20.87
C ARG A 468 -1.42 23.46 21.00
N VAL A 469 -1.96 22.87 19.94
CA VAL A 469 -2.04 21.43 19.77
C VAL A 469 -1.34 21.03 18.48
N LEU A 470 -0.42 20.08 18.57
CA LEU A 470 0.10 19.31 17.45
C LEU A 470 -0.60 17.95 17.49
N VAL A 471 -1.30 17.60 16.43
CA VAL A 471 -2.03 16.33 16.33
C VAL A 471 -1.27 15.40 15.40
N CYS A 472 -1.06 14.15 15.83
CA CYS A 472 -0.47 13.08 15.04
C CYS A 472 -1.41 11.87 15.06
N SER A 473 -2.05 11.57 13.94
CA SER A 473 -2.97 10.41 13.81
C SER A 473 -2.28 9.11 13.38
N ILE A 474 -0.94 9.15 13.32
CA ILE A 474 -0.08 7.97 13.17
C ILE A 474 0.20 7.41 14.57
N ASP A 475 0.13 6.09 14.72
CA ASP A 475 0.53 5.41 15.95
C ASP A 475 2.05 5.50 16.13
N VAL A 476 2.44 6.43 16.99
CA VAL A 476 3.80 6.67 17.45
C VAL A 476 3.92 6.45 18.96
N VAL A 477 3.09 5.58 19.55
CA VAL A 477 3.09 5.31 21.00
C VAL A 477 3.19 3.83 21.36
N ASN A 478 2.72 2.92 20.49
CA ASN A 478 2.77 1.48 20.74
C ASN A 478 4.03 0.84 20.13
N ASP A 479 4.55 -0.18 20.83
CA ASP A 479 5.63 -1.06 20.39
C ASP A 479 6.91 -0.34 19.91
N LEU A 480 7.22 0.80 20.52
CA LEU A 480 8.34 1.66 20.09
C LEU A 480 9.72 1.02 20.24
N SER A 481 9.86 -0.09 20.97
CA SER A 481 11.11 -0.85 21.03
C SER A 481 11.43 -1.52 19.69
N SER A 482 10.41 -2.04 19.00
CA SER A 482 10.54 -2.71 17.69
C SER A 482 10.25 -1.78 16.51
N ARG A 483 9.36 -0.79 16.67
CA ARG A 483 8.97 0.17 15.62
C ARG A 483 9.90 1.38 15.57
N VAL A 484 11.05 1.18 14.92
CA VAL A 484 12.16 2.16 14.93
C VAL A 484 11.83 3.46 14.21
N VAL A 485 11.00 3.42 13.15
CA VAL A 485 10.62 4.61 12.38
C VAL A 485 9.59 5.41 13.17
N ALA A 486 8.61 4.74 13.78
CA ALA A 486 7.61 5.36 14.67
C ALA A 486 8.27 6.05 15.86
N ARG A 487 9.25 5.39 16.49
CA ARG A 487 10.06 5.98 17.56
C ARG A 487 10.81 7.23 17.10
N GLN A 488 11.38 7.24 15.90
CA GLN A 488 12.10 8.40 15.38
C GLN A 488 11.16 9.57 15.02
N LEU A 489 10.02 9.29 14.37
CA LEU A 489 9.03 10.32 14.08
C LEU A 489 8.53 10.95 15.39
N ARG A 490 8.22 10.11 16.39
CA ARG A 490 7.83 10.58 17.72
C ARG A 490 8.84 11.56 18.32
N ALA A 491 10.13 11.20 18.29
CA ALA A 491 11.19 12.04 18.83
C ALA A 491 11.22 13.42 18.14
N SER A 492 11.11 13.44 16.81
CA SER A 492 11.04 14.69 16.03
C SER A 492 9.84 15.56 16.41
N LEU A 493 8.66 14.96 16.58
CA LEU A 493 7.44 15.68 16.96
C LEU A 493 7.52 16.22 18.39
N VAL A 494 8.02 15.42 19.34
CA VAL A 494 8.23 15.84 20.74
C VAL A 494 9.20 17.02 20.82
N ASP A 495 10.31 16.95 20.09
CA ASP A 495 11.26 18.06 20.01
C ASP A 495 10.60 19.33 19.48
N TYR A 496 9.81 19.21 18.41
CA TYR A 496 9.08 20.34 17.83
C TYR A 496 8.07 20.95 18.81
N VAL A 497 7.36 20.12 19.59
CA VAL A 497 6.45 20.60 20.64
C VAL A 497 7.21 21.27 21.79
N ARG A 498 8.47 20.89 22.04
CA ARG A 498 9.30 21.51 23.08
C ARG A 498 9.69 22.96 22.76
N VAL A 499 10.03 23.26 21.50
CA VAL A 499 10.71 24.54 21.18
C VAL A 499 9.78 25.75 20.96
N SER A 500 8.45 25.59 21.05
CA SER A 500 7.41 26.57 20.66
C SER A 500 7.54 27.09 19.21
N PRO A 501 6.46 27.29 18.45
CA PRO A 501 6.59 27.73 17.07
C PRO A 501 6.97 29.20 17.05
N ALA A 502 7.88 29.58 16.15
CA ALA A 502 8.25 30.98 15.92
C ALA A 502 7.19 31.78 15.14
N GLN A 503 6.12 31.12 14.65
CA GLN A 503 5.12 31.70 13.75
C GLN A 503 3.69 31.61 14.34
N PRO A 504 2.80 32.57 14.00
CA PRO A 504 1.43 32.56 14.48
C PRO A 504 0.67 31.38 13.87
N LEU A 505 0.08 30.55 14.73
CA LEU A 505 -0.78 29.44 14.33
C LEU A 505 -2.21 29.91 14.07
N ILE A 506 -2.94 29.18 13.22
CA ILE A 506 -4.36 29.43 12.99
C ILE A 506 -5.16 29.01 14.22
N THR A 507 -6.02 29.89 14.72
CA THR A 507 -6.91 29.61 15.85
C THR A 507 -7.99 28.61 15.45
N LEU A 508 -8.15 27.56 16.26
CA LEU A 508 -9.15 26.52 16.07
C LEU A 508 -10.31 26.71 17.05
N SER A 509 -11.54 26.69 16.53
CA SER A 509 -12.74 26.78 17.35
C SER A 509 -13.11 25.43 17.97
N ARG A 510 -13.83 25.45 19.09
CA ARG A 510 -14.34 24.22 19.72
C ARG A 510 -15.26 23.45 18.78
N LYS A 511 -16.10 24.18 18.03
CA LYS A 511 -17.01 23.61 17.05
C LYS A 511 -16.26 22.81 15.98
N ASP A 512 -15.15 23.35 15.46
CA ASP A 512 -14.37 22.68 14.43
C ASP A 512 -13.62 21.47 15.00
N TRP A 513 -13.05 21.62 16.21
CA TRP A 513 -12.42 20.51 16.95
C TRP A 513 -13.35 19.32 17.12
N ASP A 514 -14.59 19.55 17.56
CA ASP A 514 -15.58 18.49 17.79
C ASP A 514 -15.95 17.74 16.50
N THR A 515 -15.74 18.31 15.31
CA THR A 515 -16.00 17.61 14.03
C THR A 515 -14.99 16.52 13.71
N LEU A 516 -13.81 16.54 14.34
CA LEU A 516 -12.72 15.61 14.09
C LEU A 516 -12.89 14.27 14.82
N TRP A 517 -13.77 14.22 15.81
CA TRP A 517 -13.89 13.10 16.73
C TRP A 517 -15.19 12.34 16.52
N ARG A 518 -15.09 11.01 16.50
CA ARG A 518 -16.25 10.14 16.48
C ARG A 518 -16.99 10.29 17.81
N GLN A 519 -18.31 10.45 17.73
CA GLN A 519 -19.14 10.42 18.92
C GLN A 519 -19.14 9.01 19.50
N PRO A 520 -18.89 8.83 20.81
CA PRO A 520 -18.99 7.52 21.45
C PRO A 520 -20.38 6.93 21.23
N ARG A 521 -20.41 5.65 20.84
CA ARG A 521 -21.65 4.89 20.65
C ARG A 521 -22.23 4.51 22.01
N LEU A 522 -23.48 4.05 22.04
CA LEU A 522 -24.20 3.82 23.31
C LEU A 522 -23.44 2.86 24.24
N MET A 523 -23.00 1.71 23.71
CA MET A 523 -22.31 0.70 24.52
C MET A 523 -20.96 1.18 25.04
N GLU A 524 -20.24 2.00 24.27
CA GLU A 524 -19.00 2.64 24.70
C GLU A 524 -19.26 3.67 25.81
N LYS A 525 -20.36 4.44 25.74
CA LYS A 525 -20.76 5.37 26.81
C LYS A 525 -21.08 4.65 28.13
N LEU A 526 -21.56 3.41 28.04
CA LEU A 526 -21.80 2.55 29.19
C LEU A 526 -20.51 1.87 29.70
N GLY A 527 -19.42 1.92 28.93
CA GLY A 527 -18.19 1.18 29.23
C GLY A 527 -18.34 -0.33 29.04
N ALA A 528 -19.34 -0.78 28.28
CA ALA A 528 -19.71 -2.18 28.17
C ALA A 528 -18.54 -3.06 27.69
N LYS A 529 -18.43 -4.26 28.27
CA LYS A 529 -17.48 -5.30 27.88
C LYS A 529 -18.26 -6.50 27.36
N VAL A 530 -17.64 -7.26 26.46
CA VAL A 530 -18.26 -8.48 25.92
C VAL A 530 -17.31 -9.64 26.02
N TYR A 531 -17.88 -10.77 26.39
CA TYR A 531 -17.21 -12.06 26.45
C TYR A 531 -18.05 -13.05 25.66
N ALA A 532 -17.41 -14.02 25.04
CA ALA A 532 -18.11 -15.14 24.43
C ALA A 532 -17.38 -16.45 24.75
N ASP A 533 -18.08 -17.57 24.66
CA ASP A 533 -17.52 -18.91 24.83
C ASP A 533 -16.41 -19.21 23.82
N SER A 534 -16.55 -18.69 22.60
CA SER A 534 -15.56 -18.79 21.53
C SER A 534 -15.64 -17.60 20.57
N PHE A 535 -14.59 -17.42 19.77
CA PHE A 535 -14.61 -16.53 18.61
C PHE A 535 -13.61 -17.03 17.57
N GLU A 536 -13.87 -16.76 16.29
CA GLU A 536 -12.87 -16.91 15.24
C GLU A 536 -11.94 -15.67 15.24
N PRO A 537 -10.63 -15.82 15.00
CA PRO A 537 -9.74 -14.68 14.75
C PRO A 537 -10.34 -13.69 13.74
N ASP A 538 -10.22 -12.38 14.02
CA ASP A 538 -10.84 -11.26 13.29
C ASP A 538 -12.37 -11.08 13.49
N PHE A 539 -13.00 -11.93 14.31
CA PHE A 539 -14.43 -11.90 14.63
C PHE A 539 -14.67 -11.87 16.14
N GLU A 540 -13.93 -11.03 16.86
CA GLU A 540 -13.96 -10.96 18.33
C GLU A 540 -15.35 -10.57 18.88
N PRO A 541 -15.69 -10.97 20.13
CA PRO A 541 -17.00 -10.68 20.74
C PRO A 541 -17.34 -9.19 20.82
N SER A 542 -16.33 -8.32 20.93
CA SER A 542 -16.53 -6.87 20.95
C SER A 542 -17.21 -6.33 19.69
N LEU A 543 -17.06 -7.01 18.56
CA LEU A 543 -17.70 -6.63 17.30
C LEU A 543 -19.21 -6.84 17.31
N ALA A 544 -19.76 -7.61 18.27
CA ALA A 544 -21.21 -7.79 18.40
C ALA A 544 -21.94 -6.54 18.93
N ILE A 545 -21.23 -5.67 19.64
CA ILE A 545 -21.81 -4.49 20.31
C ILE A 545 -21.19 -3.18 19.84
N ASP A 546 -20.36 -3.24 18.81
CA ASP A 546 -19.68 -2.06 18.32
C ASP A 546 -20.66 -1.11 17.61
N ASP A 547 -21.86 -1.55 17.21
CA ASP A 547 -22.87 -0.78 16.45
C ASP A 547 -22.35 -0.37 15.04
N ASP A 548 -21.55 -1.26 14.44
CA ASP A 548 -21.24 -1.31 13.00
C ASP A 548 -21.88 -2.55 12.36
N PRO A 549 -22.87 -2.40 11.45
CA PRO A 549 -23.52 -3.55 10.80
C PRO A 549 -22.59 -4.30 9.81
N LYS A 550 -21.37 -3.79 9.54
CA LYS A 550 -20.39 -4.43 8.66
C LYS A 550 -19.43 -5.37 9.39
N THR A 551 -19.35 -5.29 10.71
CA THR A 551 -18.56 -6.18 11.56
C THR A 551 -19.49 -7.19 12.23
N MET A 552 -18.92 -8.25 12.79
CA MET A 552 -19.69 -9.28 13.49
C MET A 552 -18.79 -10.05 14.46
N TRP A 553 -19.37 -10.51 15.56
CA TRP A 553 -18.83 -11.65 16.28
C TRP A 553 -19.21 -12.94 15.54
N HIS A 554 -18.31 -13.92 15.57
CA HIS A 554 -18.60 -15.25 15.08
C HIS A 554 -17.90 -16.29 15.94
N SER A 555 -18.62 -17.35 16.33
CA SER A 555 -18.04 -18.47 17.07
C SER A 555 -16.93 -19.16 16.26
N ALA A 556 -15.99 -19.82 16.93
CA ALA A 556 -14.84 -20.42 16.26
C ALA A 556 -15.27 -21.55 15.29
N TRP A 557 -14.69 -21.58 14.09
CA TRP A 557 -14.82 -22.68 13.14
C TRP A 557 -13.49 -23.32 12.71
N THR A 558 -12.37 -22.73 13.12
CA THR A 558 -11.02 -23.26 12.89
C THR A 558 -10.36 -23.69 14.21
N PRO A 559 -9.68 -24.86 14.30
CA PRO A 559 -9.53 -25.88 13.26
C PRO A 559 -10.80 -26.74 13.04
N GLU A 560 -11.74 -26.71 13.98
CA GLU A 560 -13.03 -27.39 13.93
C GLU A 560 -14.12 -26.48 14.54
N PRO A 561 -15.37 -26.53 14.06
CA PRO A 561 -16.50 -25.81 14.65
C PRO A 561 -16.69 -26.05 16.14
N ALA A 562 -16.75 -24.95 16.91
CA ALA A 562 -17.14 -24.99 18.31
C ALA A 562 -18.55 -25.57 18.45
N LYS A 563 -18.79 -26.34 19.52
CA LYS A 563 -20.07 -27.04 19.73
C LYS A 563 -21.13 -26.07 20.24
N LEU A 564 -22.35 -26.24 19.74
CA LEU A 564 -23.53 -25.51 20.23
C LEU A 564 -23.99 -26.03 21.61
N PRO A 565 -24.67 -25.19 22.42
CA PRO A 565 -24.97 -23.77 22.17
C PRO A 565 -23.76 -22.85 22.43
N HIS A 566 -23.75 -21.67 21.79
CA HIS A 566 -22.79 -20.60 22.07
C HIS A 566 -23.37 -19.56 23.03
N GLU A 567 -22.51 -18.87 23.75
CA GLU A 567 -22.88 -17.85 24.72
C GLU A 567 -22.15 -16.54 24.44
N ILE A 568 -22.88 -15.43 24.52
CA ILE A 568 -22.32 -14.08 24.53
C ILE A 568 -22.82 -13.32 25.75
N VAL A 569 -21.90 -12.79 26.54
CA VAL A 569 -22.15 -12.06 27.78
C VAL A 569 -21.78 -10.60 27.57
N ILE A 570 -22.77 -9.71 27.67
CA ILE A 570 -22.57 -8.26 27.61
C ILE A 570 -22.60 -7.70 29.04
N ASP A 571 -21.43 -7.37 29.57
CA ASP A 571 -21.27 -6.72 30.87
C ASP A 571 -21.30 -5.20 30.72
N LEU A 572 -22.47 -4.62 31.04
CA LEU A 572 -22.75 -3.19 30.89
C LEU A 572 -22.02 -2.30 31.91
N GLN A 573 -21.20 -2.87 32.82
CA GLN A 573 -20.45 -2.22 33.90
C GLN A 573 -21.25 -1.43 34.95
N GLN A 574 -22.52 -1.14 34.68
CA GLN A 574 -23.43 -0.44 35.56
C GLN A 574 -24.85 -0.98 35.40
N ALA A 575 -25.66 -0.85 36.46
CA ALA A 575 -27.07 -1.21 36.39
C ALA A 575 -27.81 -0.27 35.43
N VAL A 576 -28.40 -0.84 34.37
CA VAL A 576 -29.19 -0.09 33.38
C VAL A 576 -30.54 -0.75 33.15
N VAL A 577 -31.53 0.05 32.76
CA VAL A 577 -32.83 -0.45 32.34
C VAL A 577 -32.72 -0.91 30.89
N ILE A 578 -32.98 -2.20 30.65
CA ILE A 578 -32.97 -2.80 29.31
C ILE A 578 -34.42 -2.95 28.84
N SER A 579 -34.79 -2.27 27.74
CA SER A 579 -36.14 -2.35 27.17
C SER A 579 -36.30 -3.46 26.12
N GLY A 580 -35.20 -3.99 25.59
CA GLY A 580 -35.21 -5.06 24.59
C GLY A 580 -33.85 -5.30 23.95
N LEU A 581 -33.78 -6.33 23.11
CA LEU A 581 -32.59 -6.70 22.33
C LEU A 581 -32.92 -6.65 20.84
N ARG A 582 -32.00 -6.10 20.05
CA ARG A 582 -32.05 -6.15 18.59
C ARG A 582 -30.79 -6.84 18.11
N VAL A 583 -30.96 -7.98 17.44
CA VAL A 583 -29.86 -8.77 16.87
C VAL A 583 -29.98 -8.70 15.35
N LEU A 584 -28.87 -8.45 14.69
CA LEU A 584 -28.77 -8.39 13.24
C LEU A 584 -28.00 -9.64 12.77
N PRO A 585 -28.54 -10.46 11.85
CA PRO A 585 -27.74 -11.51 11.23
C PRO A 585 -26.60 -10.87 10.41
N ARG A 586 -25.58 -11.65 10.03
CA ARG A 586 -24.53 -11.16 9.15
C ARG A 586 -25.07 -10.52 7.86
N GLN A 587 -24.46 -9.41 7.46
CA GLN A 587 -24.95 -8.52 6.38
C GLN A 587 -24.27 -8.78 5.02
N ASP A 588 -23.42 -9.79 4.93
CA ASP A 588 -22.65 -10.16 3.74
C ASP A 588 -23.40 -11.12 2.79
N GLY A 589 -24.63 -11.51 3.14
CA GLY A 589 -25.45 -12.45 2.37
C GLY A 589 -25.11 -13.93 2.60
N ASN A 590 -24.15 -14.24 3.46
CA ASN A 590 -23.84 -15.62 3.84
C ASN A 590 -24.80 -16.07 4.97
N PRO A 591 -25.46 -17.24 4.87
CA PRO A 591 -26.37 -17.71 5.91
C PRO A 591 -25.66 -18.39 7.11
N ASN A 592 -24.36 -18.65 7.02
CA ASN A 592 -23.62 -19.33 8.09
C ASN A 592 -23.73 -18.57 9.43
N GLY A 593 -23.69 -19.26 10.57
CA GLY A 593 -23.73 -18.63 11.89
C GLY A 593 -25.02 -17.87 12.24
N GLN A 594 -26.08 -17.97 11.43
CA GLN A 594 -27.39 -17.45 11.82
C GLN A 594 -27.93 -18.22 13.04
N VAL A 595 -28.29 -17.48 14.08
CA VAL A 595 -28.84 -18.03 15.32
C VAL A 595 -30.25 -18.57 15.04
N ALA A 596 -30.44 -19.88 15.26
CA ALA A 596 -31.74 -20.53 15.07
C ALA A 596 -32.63 -20.44 16.33
N GLU A 597 -32.03 -20.64 17.50
CA GLU A 597 -32.69 -20.62 18.80
C GLU A 597 -31.91 -19.71 19.75
N PHE A 598 -32.61 -18.97 20.61
CA PHE A 598 -31.98 -18.09 21.60
C PHE A 598 -32.67 -18.19 22.96
N GLU A 599 -31.86 -17.99 24.01
CA GLU A 599 -32.32 -17.76 25.38
C GLU A 599 -31.64 -16.48 25.89
N VAL A 600 -32.39 -15.63 26.60
CA VAL A 600 -31.89 -14.37 27.16
C VAL A 600 -31.89 -14.46 28.67
N TYR A 601 -30.75 -14.17 29.27
CA TYR A 601 -30.56 -14.11 30.71
C TYR A 601 -30.13 -12.71 31.12
N VAL A 602 -30.46 -12.31 32.34
CA VAL A 602 -30.02 -11.03 32.93
C VAL A 602 -29.47 -11.28 34.33
N SER A 603 -28.40 -10.58 34.67
CA SER A 603 -27.75 -10.68 35.97
C SER A 603 -27.39 -9.29 36.48
N GLN A 604 -27.49 -9.09 37.80
CA GLN A 604 -27.02 -7.88 38.47
C GLN A 604 -25.57 -7.98 38.99
N ASP A 605 -25.06 -9.20 39.17
CA ASP A 605 -23.74 -9.47 39.75
C ASP A 605 -22.77 -10.15 38.76
N GLY A 606 -23.24 -10.47 37.55
CA GLY A 606 -22.48 -11.18 36.51
C GLY A 606 -22.19 -12.64 36.83
N LYS A 607 -22.75 -13.19 37.92
CA LYS A 607 -22.49 -14.54 38.41
C LYS A 607 -23.77 -15.36 38.54
N SER A 608 -24.85 -14.72 38.96
CA SER A 608 -26.16 -15.31 39.21
C SER A 608 -27.11 -14.87 38.10
N TRP A 609 -27.51 -15.80 37.23
CA TRP A 609 -28.27 -15.50 36.00
C TRP A 609 -29.74 -15.92 36.04
N GLY A 610 -30.12 -16.78 37.01
CA GLY A 610 -31.51 -17.23 37.16
C GLY A 610 -32.03 -18.04 35.97
N GLU A 611 -33.35 -18.04 35.77
CA GLU A 611 -33.98 -18.62 34.59
C GLU A 611 -33.98 -17.62 33.42
N ALA A 612 -34.04 -18.13 32.19
CA ALA A 612 -34.10 -17.29 30.99
C ALA A 612 -35.37 -16.42 31.04
N ILE A 613 -35.20 -15.11 30.86
CA ILE A 613 -36.30 -14.14 30.85
C ILE A 613 -37.01 -14.08 29.49
N ALA A 614 -36.39 -14.61 28.44
CA ALA A 614 -36.99 -14.79 27.12
C ALA A 614 -36.35 -15.98 26.41
N ARG A 615 -37.13 -16.66 25.56
CA ARG A 615 -36.68 -17.76 24.68
C ARG A 615 -37.41 -17.65 23.35
N GLY A 616 -36.78 -18.06 22.25
CA GLY A 616 -37.44 -18.05 20.95
C GLY A 616 -36.61 -18.67 19.83
N THR A 617 -37.22 -18.73 18.65
CA THR A 617 -36.61 -19.18 17.40
C THR A 617 -36.60 -18.02 16.39
N TRP A 618 -35.57 -17.94 15.55
CA TRP A 618 -35.57 -17.07 14.37
C TRP A 618 -35.71 -17.92 13.10
N ASP A 619 -36.54 -17.46 12.16
CA ASP A 619 -36.72 -18.15 10.88
C ASP A 619 -35.40 -18.14 10.11
N ALA A 620 -34.75 -19.31 10.02
CA ALA A 620 -33.58 -19.50 9.17
C ALA A 620 -33.98 -19.23 7.71
N ARG A 621 -33.28 -18.31 7.03
CA ARG A 621 -33.55 -17.99 5.62
C ARG A 621 -32.79 -18.89 4.67
#